data_AF-A0A6J2PNA3-F1
#
_entry.id   AF-A0A6J2PNA3-F1
#
_cell.length_a   1.000
_cell.length_b   1.000
_cell.length_c   1.000
_cell.angle_alpha   90.00
_cell.angle_beta   90.00
_cell.angle_gamma   90.00
#
_symmetry.space_group_name_H-M   'P 1'
#
loop_
_entity.id
_entity.type
_entity.pdbx_description
1 polymer ?
#
loop_
_entity_poly.entity_id
_entity_poly.type
_entity_poly.pdbx_seq_one_letter_code
_entity_poly.pdbx_strand_id
1 'polypeptide(L)'
;MNSILDFYLRTVLPTAMAGVTEDTKDLRPPMESIQMIFDELKSEVTKCRNYFSCQKQFDIKNLNSTYTQMESKGPYKAMGELDLLFNYIETYLASKRHRVATV
;
A
#
# COMPACT_ATOMS: atom_id res chain seq x y z
N MET A 1 0.31 -7.92 4.60
CA MET A 1 0.67 -7.14 3.41
C MET A 1 -0.46 -7.14 2.38
N ASN A 2 -0.97 -8.30 1.94
CA ASN A 2 -2.06 -8.35 0.94
C ASN A 2 -3.25 -7.44 1.27
N SER A 3 -3.74 -7.44 2.52
CA SER A 3 -4.88 -6.62 2.95
C SER A 3 -4.61 -5.10 2.88
N ILE A 4 -3.35 -4.67 3.05
CA ILE A 4 -2.94 -3.26 2.95
C ILE A 4 -2.85 -2.86 1.47
N LEU A 5 -2.20 -3.68 0.64
CA LEU A 5 -2.12 -3.42 -0.80
C LEU A 5 -3.53 -3.42 -1.44
N ASP A 6 -4.38 -4.37 -1.05
CA ASP A 6 -5.80 -4.38 -1.45
C ASP A 6 -6.53 -3.11 -1.02
N PHE A 7 -6.30 -2.62 0.19
CA PHE A 7 -6.91 -1.39 0.68
C PHE A 7 -6.49 -0.17 -0.15
N TYR A 8 -5.21 -0.04 -0.50
CA TYR A 8 -4.77 1.06 -1.35
C TYR A 8 -5.31 0.96 -2.78
N LEU A 9 -5.24 -0.24 -3.38
CA LEU A 9 -5.68 -0.47 -4.77
C LEU A 9 -7.20 -0.34 -4.94
N ARG A 10 -7.99 -0.77 -3.97
CA ARG A 10 -9.47 -0.80 -4.08
C ARG A 10 -10.15 0.42 -3.48
N THR A 11 -9.50 1.13 -2.56
CA THR A 11 -10.12 2.22 -1.80
C THR A 11 -9.37 3.52 -1.98
N VAL A 12 -8.10 3.59 -1.57
CA VAL A 12 -7.38 4.87 -1.48
C VAL A 12 -7.13 5.49 -2.87
N LEU A 13 -6.50 4.74 -3.78
CA LEU A 13 -6.14 5.25 -5.11
C LEU A 13 -7.37 5.60 -5.95
N PRO A 14 -8.43 4.75 -6.04
CA PRO A 14 -9.64 5.12 -6.75
C PRO A 14 -10.31 6.37 -6.19
N THR A 15 -10.37 6.52 -4.86
CA THR A 15 -10.95 7.70 -4.22
C THR A 15 -10.11 8.95 -4.49
N ALA A 16 -8.79 8.84 -4.43
CA ALA A 16 -7.88 9.95 -4.73
C ALA A 16 -7.99 10.39 -6.20
N MET A 17 -8.02 9.45 -7.15
CA MET A 17 -8.19 9.74 -8.57
C MET A 17 -9.56 10.35 -8.90
N ALA A 18 -10.62 9.90 -8.23
CA ALA A 18 -11.96 10.48 -8.38
C ALA A 18 -12.05 11.93 -7.85
N GLY A 19 -11.18 12.30 -6.91
CA GLY A 19 -11.05 13.66 -6.39
C GLY A 19 -10.21 14.62 -7.25
N VAL A 20 -9.65 14.16 -8.37
CA VAL A 20 -8.85 14.99 -9.27
C VAL A 20 -9.71 16.04 -9.95
N THR A 21 -9.29 17.29 -9.85
CA THR A 21 -9.85 18.46 -10.53
C THR A 21 -8.92 18.92 -11.66
N GLU A 22 -9.36 19.89 -12.47
CA GLU A 22 -8.50 20.50 -13.51
C GLU A 22 -7.19 21.06 -12.94
N ASP A 23 -7.24 21.66 -11.75
CA ASP A 23 -6.08 22.23 -11.07
C ASP A 23 -5.09 21.16 -10.58
N THR A 24 -5.51 19.91 -10.49
CA THR A 24 -4.73 18.79 -9.94
C THR A 24 -4.55 17.64 -10.92
N LYS A 25 -4.88 17.84 -12.19
CA LYS A 25 -4.82 16.80 -13.24
C LYS A 25 -3.43 16.18 -13.40
N ASP A 26 -2.39 16.95 -13.13
CA ASP A 26 -0.99 16.51 -13.22
C ASP A 26 -0.62 15.49 -12.12
N LEU A 27 -1.46 15.32 -11.10
CA LEU A 27 -1.31 14.28 -10.08
C LEU A 27 -1.82 12.91 -10.56
N ARG A 28 -2.60 12.84 -11.64
CA ARG A 28 -3.14 11.57 -12.13
C ARG A 28 -2.06 10.60 -12.62
N PRO A 29 -1.11 10.99 -13.50
CA PRO A 29 -0.04 10.08 -13.94
C PRO A 29 0.80 9.45 -12.81
N PRO A 30 1.24 10.20 -11.77
CA PRO A 30 1.94 9.56 -10.66
C PRO A 30 1.05 8.63 -9.83
N MET A 31 -0.25 8.94 -9.67
CA MET A 31 -1.19 8.03 -9.00
C MET A 31 -1.40 6.72 -9.77
N GLU A 32 -1.52 6.79 -11.09
CA GLU A 32 -1.57 5.61 -11.97
C GLU A 32 -0.26 4.80 -11.88
N SER A 33 0.88 5.48 -11.81
CA SER A 33 2.18 4.84 -11.64
C SER A 33 2.28 4.08 -10.32
N ILE A 34 1.80 4.67 -9.22
CA ILE A 34 1.71 4.02 -7.91
C ILE A 34 0.79 2.80 -7.98
N GLN A 35 -0.33 2.89 -8.69
CA GLN A 35 -1.23 1.75 -8.87
C GLN A 35 -0.53 0.57 -9.55
N MET A 36 0.21 0.80 -10.64
CA MET A 36 0.96 -0.26 -11.33
C MET A 36 1.99 -0.92 -10.41
N ILE A 37 2.72 -0.11 -9.63
CA ILE A 37 3.71 -0.61 -8.65
C ILE A 37 3.02 -1.48 -7.60
N PHE A 38 1.86 -1.07 -7.10
CA PHE A 38 1.12 -1.85 -6.10
C PHE A 38 0.52 -3.12 -6.66
N ASP A 39 0.05 -3.12 -7.91
CA ASP A 39 -0.42 -4.33 -8.59
C ASP A 39 0.72 -5.35 -8.75
N GLU A 40 1.89 -4.89 -9.20
CA GLU A 40 3.09 -5.73 -9.31
C GLU A 40 3.53 -6.26 -7.94
N LEU A 41 3.69 -5.38 -6.96
CA LEU A 41 4.09 -5.76 -5.60
C LEU A 41 3.10 -6.76 -4.99
N LYS A 42 1.79 -6.55 -5.18
CA LYS A 42 0.77 -7.48 -4.70
C LYS A 42 0.89 -8.84 -5.39
N SER A 43 1.10 -8.87 -6.71
CA SER A 43 1.37 -10.09 -7.46
C SER A 43 2.56 -10.85 -6.85
N GLU A 44 3.70 -10.18 -6.66
CA GLU A 44 4.92 -10.81 -6.15
C GLU A 44 4.74 -11.31 -4.71
N VAL A 45 4.13 -10.51 -3.84
CA VAL A 45 3.85 -10.89 -2.45
C VAL A 45 2.87 -12.05 -2.35
N THR A 46 1.92 -12.17 -3.29
CA THR A 46 0.90 -13.25 -3.28
C THR A 46 1.43 -14.54 -3.90
N LYS A 47 2.29 -14.44 -4.93
CA LYS A 47 2.94 -15.59 -5.59
C LYS A 47 4.04 -16.20 -4.70
N CYS A 48 4.73 -15.38 -3.90
CA CYS A 48 5.80 -15.85 -3.01
C CYS A 48 5.28 -16.46 -1.70
N ARG A 49 5.29 -17.79 -1.59
CA ARG A 49 5.06 -18.53 -0.33
C ARG A 49 6.20 -18.41 0.71
N ASN A 50 7.35 -17.81 0.37
CA ASN A 50 8.57 -17.90 1.16
C ASN A 50 8.97 -16.63 1.94
N TYR A 51 8.72 -15.42 1.42
CA TYR A 51 9.18 -14.16 2.04
C TYR A 51 8.19 -13.59 3.05
N PHE A 52 6.94 -13.48 2.63
CA PHE A 52 5.84 -13.17 3.53
C PHE A 52 5.24 -14.51 3.93
N SER A 53 5.81 -15.11 4.99
CA SER A 53 5.21 -16.27 5.66
C SER A 53 3.70 -16.06 5.82
N CYS A 54 2.90 -17.14 5.84
CA CYS A 54 1.46 -17.14 6.15
C CYS A 54 1.14 -16.70 7.60
N GLN A 55 1.81 -15.64 8.07
CA GLN A 55 1.49 -14.95 9.30
C GLN A 55 0.10 -14.36 9.21
N LYS A 56 -0.51 -14.24 10.39
CA LYS A 56 -1.82 -13.61 10.56
C LYS A 56 -1.82 -12.28 9.81
N GLN A 57 -2.78 -12.12 8.89
CA GLN A 57 -2.92 -10.87 8.15
C GLN A 57 -3.04 -9.71 9.13
N PHE A 58 -2.46 -8.57 8.76
CA PHE A 58 -2.69 -7.31 9.45
C PHE A 58 -4.19 -7.08 9.54
N ASP A 59 -4.70 -6.85 10.75
CA ASP A 59 -6.13 -6.60 10.94
C ASP A 59 -6.47 -5.23 10.37
N ILE A 60 -7.03 -5.25 9.16
CA ILE A 60 -7.38 -4.03 8.42
C ILE A 60 -8.59 -3.32 9.03
N LYS A 61 -9.33 -3.93 9.96
CA LYS A 61 -10.59 -3.37 10.49
C LYS A 61 -10.39 -2.00 11.11
N ASN A 62 -9.38 -1.86 11.96
CA ASN A 62 -9.09 -0.58 12.62
C ASN A 62 -8.65 0.46 11.59
N LEU A 63 -7.78 0.09 10.63
CA LEU A 63 -7.36 1.00 9.58
C LEU A 63 -8.54 1.48 8.73
N ASN A 64 -9.41 0.56 8.30
CA ASN A 64 -10.56 0.88 7.47
C ASN A 64 -11.58 1.74 8.24
N SER A 65 -11.81 1.44 9.51
CA SER A 65 -12.67 2.25 10.39
C SER A 65 -12.11 3.67 10.53
N THR A 66 -10.81 3.81 10.84
CA THR A 66 -10.17 5.13 10.96
C THR A 66 -10.24 5.89 9.65
N TYR A 67 -9.89 5.25 8.52
CA TYR A 67 -9.97 5.87 7.20
C TYR A 67 -11.39 6.36 6.87
N THR A 68 -12.40 5.53 7.12
CA THR A 68 -13.81 5.87 6.88
C THR A 68 -14.24 7.07 7.73
N GLN A 69 -13.82 7.12 9.00
CA GLN A 69 -14.09 8.25 9.91
C GLN A 69 -13.38 9.55 9.51
N MET A 70 -12.35 9.48 8.67
CA MET A 70 -11.66 10.67 8.15
C MET A 70 -12.37 11.32 6.97
N GLU A 71 -13.39 10.67 6.39
CA GLU A 71 -14.19 11.18 5.28
C GLU A 71 -13.29 11.71 4.13
N SER A 72 -13.49 12.96 3.72
CA SER A 72 -12.73 13.62 2.65
C SER A 72 -11.23 13.77 2.94
N LYS A 73 -10.81 13.68 4.22
CA LYS A 73 -9.40 13.76 4.62
C LYS A 73 -8.67 12.43 4.49
N GLY A 74 -9.39 11.32 4.38
CA GLY A 74 -8.84 9.98 4.28
C GLY A 74 -7.85 9.81 3.13
N PRO A 75 -8.22 10.16 1.87
CA PRO A 75 -7.32 10.07 0.73
C PRO A 75 -6.02 10.85 0.91
N TYR A 76 -6.09 12.11 1.36
CA TYR A 76 -4.91 12.95 1.57
C TYR A 76 -3.97 12.38 2.63
N LYS A 77 -4.52 11.87 3.74
CA LYS A 77 -3.72 11.24 4.80
C LYS A 77 -3.04 9.97 4.30
N ALA A 78 -3.79 9.08 3.65
CA ALA A 78 -3.26 7.80 3.19
C ALA A 78 -2.22 7.99 2.07
N MET A 79 -2.49 8.87 1.10
CA MET A 79 -1.51 9.20 0.05
C MET A 79 -0.28 9.90 0.63
N GLY A 80 -0.45 10.76 1.64
CA GLY A 80 0.64 11.45 2.32
C GLY A 80 1.51 10.57 3.22
N GLU A 81 1.09 9.34 3.55
CA GLU A 81 1.86 8.36 4.32
C GLU A 81 2.39 7.19 3.48
N LEU A 82 2.39 7.34 2.15
CA LEU A 82 2.93 6.32 1.24
C LEU A 82 4.42 6.05 1.47
N ASP A 83 5.19 7.09 1.79
CA ASP A 83 6.60 7.00 2.15
C ASP A 83 6.81 6.11 3.39
N LEU A 84 5.99 6.29 4.42
CA LEU A 84 6.00 5.49 5.64
C LEU A 84 5.66 4.02 5.33
N LEU A 85 4.66 3.77 4.49
CA LEU A 85 4.31 2.42 4.05
C LEU A 85 5.49 1.75 3.33
N PHE A 86 6.13 2.44 2.39
CA PHE A 86 7.28 1.90 1.67
C PHE A 86 8.45 1.63 2.60
N ASN A 87 8.72 2.52 3.55
CA ASN A 87 9.77 2.30 4.55
C ASN A 87 9.49 1.05 5.40
N TYR A 88 8.24 0.82 5.81
CA TYR A 88 7.88 -0.42 6.52
C TYR A 88 8.07 -1.68 5.68
N ILE A 89 7.71 -1.63 4.39
CA ILE A 89 7.94 -2.74 3.45
C ILE A 89 9.45 -3.01 3.32
N GLU A 90 10.24 -1.97 3.07
CA GLU A 90 11.69 -2.05 2.90
C GLU A 90 12.37 -2.60 4.15
N THR A 91 12.07 -2.03 5.32
CA THR A 91 12.60 -2.47 6.62
C THR A 91 12.27 -3.94 6.86
N TYR A 92 11.03 -4.38 6.59
CA TYR A 92 10.65 -5.77 6.73
C TYR A 92 11.46 -6.68 5.80
N LEU A 93 11.55 -6.35 4.52
CA LEU A 93 12.28 -7.14 3.53
C LEU A 93 13.78 -7.23 3.87
N ALA A 94 14.39 -6.12 4.28
CA ALA A 94 15.78 -6.08 4.75
C ALA A 94 15.99 -7.03 5.95
N SER A 95 15.07 -7.05 6.92
CA SER A 95 15.15 -7.95 8.08
C SER A 95 15.11 -9.44 7.73
N LYS A 96 14.50 -9.81 6.59
CA LYS A 96 14.44 -11.21 6.11
C LYS A 96 15.65 -11.60 5.28
N ARG A 97 16.32 -10.63 4.65
CA ARG A 97 17.50 -10.85 3.79
C ARG A 97 18.70 -11.37 4.59
N HIS A 98 18.82 -11.03 5.87
CA HIS A 98 19.94 -11.45 6.72
C HIS A 98 19.88 -12.89 7.25
N ARG A 99 18.84 -13.67 6.94
CA ARG A 99 18.76 -15.09 7.33
C ARG A 99 19.39 -16.07 6.31
N VAL A 100 19.92 -15.58 5.19
CA VAL A 100 20.46 -16.43 4.10
C VAL A 100 22.01 -16.40 4.02
N ALA A 101 22.70 -15.70 4.93
CA ALA A 101 24.16 -15.76 5.03
C ALA A 101 24.59 -16.81 6.08
N THR A 102 24.38 -18.09 5.79
CA THR A 102 25.10 -19.19 6.46
C THR A 102 25.13 -20.41 5.55
N VAL A 103 26.10 -20.44 4.63
CA VAL A 103 26.92 -21.61 4.25
C VAL A 103 28.26 -21.08 3.78
#